data_AF-A0A6N9VQN7-F1
#
_entry.id   AF-A0A6N9VQN7-F1
#
_cell.length_a   1.000
_cell.length_b   1.000
_cell.length_c   1.000
_cell.angle_alpha   90.00
_cell.angle_beta   90.00
_cell.angle_gamma   90.00
#
_symmetry.space_group_name_H-M   'P 1'
#
loop_
_entity.id
_entity.type
_entity.pdbx_description
1 polymer ?
#
loop_
_entity_poly.entity_id
_entity_poly.type
_entity_poly.pdbx_seq_one_letter_code
_entity_poly.pdbx_strand_id
1 'polypeptide(L)'
;LPADRPRPAVRTSAGALHTFEVPAELTARLTAVAREGGASLFMALTAVTQLVLSRYTGRRDIALGTVVSGRERPELEDLVGFFVNTLVLRQRVEERVSFDAFLRQVRATVLEAFAHQEAPFDRVVEAVGADRDPSRSPLVQALLV
;
A
#
# COMPACT_ATOMS: atom_id res chain seq x y z
N LEU A 1 -9.53 -10.81 -5.00
CA LEU A 1 -10.87 -10.33 -4.63
C LEU A 1 -11.87 -11.10 -5.47
N PRO A 2 -13.02 -11.52 -4.92
CA PRO A 2 -14.16 -11.86 -5.76
C PRO A 2 -14.46 -10.65 -6.64
N ALA A 3 -14.60 -10.86 -7.94
CA ALA A 3 -14.81 -9.80 -8.91
C ALA A 3 -16.20 -9.97 -9.52
N ASP A 4 -16.93 -8.88 -9.70
CA ASP A 4 -18.28 -8.90 -10.27
C ASP A 4 -18.30 -9.28 -11.75
N ARG A 5 -17.13 -9.18 -12.42
CA ARG A 5 -16.94 -9.49 -13.84
C ARG A 5 -15.64 -10.27 -14.05
N PRO A 6 -15.57 -11.13 -15.08
CA PRO A 6 -14.32 -11.80 -15.44
C PRO A 6 -13.24 -10.77 -15.76
N ARG A 7 -12.00 -11.07 -15.36
CA ARG A 7 -10.84 -10.21 -15.65
C ARG A 7 -10.53 -10.29 -17.16
N PRO A 8 -10.35 -9.15 -17.85
CA PRO A 8 -9.93 -9.17 -19.25
C PRO A 8 -8.49 -9.70 -19.38
N ALA A 9 -8.16 -10.32 -20.51
CA ALA A 9 -6.82 -10.88 -20.76
C ALA A 9 -5.72 -9.80 -20.81
N VAL A 10 -6.09 -8.56 -21.14
CA VAL A 10 -5.19 -7.39 -21.15
C VAL A 10 -5.83 -6.29 -20.31
N ARG A 11 -5.04 -5.67 -19.44
CA ARG A 11 -5.50 -4.58 -18.57
C ARG A 11 -5.97 -3.39 -19.40
N THR A 12 -7.15 -2.87 -19.07
CA THR A 12 -7.72 -1.64 -19.65
C THR A 12 -7.57 -0.46 -18.69
N SER A 13 -7.75 0.76 -19.19
CA SER A 13 -7.81 1.99 -18.36
C SER A 13 -9.22 2.34 -17.86
N ALA A 14 -10.24 1.55 -18.22
CA ALA A 14 -11.62 1.75 -17.76
C ALA A 14 -11.70 1.66 -16.22
N GLY A 15 -12.28 2.69 -15.60
CA GLY A 15 -12.45 2.79 -14.16
C GLY A 15 -13.52 3.82 -13.78
N ALA A 16 -13.83 3.90 -12.50
CA ALA A 16 -14.75 4.88 -11.93
C ALA A 16 -14.16 5.45 -10.63
N LEU A 17 -14.54 6.68 -10.28
CA LEU A 17 -14.17 7.32 -9.02
C LEU A 17 -15.37 7.31 -8.07
N HIS A 18 -15.16 6.79 -6.87
CA HIS A 18 -16.13 6.85 -5.78
C HIS A 18 -15.52 7.58 -4.61
N THR A 19 -16.19 8.65 -4.17
CA THR A 19 -15.78 9.45 -3.03
C THR A 19 -16.68 9.14 -1.85
N PHE A 20 -16.10 9.14 -0.65
CA PHE A 20 -16.81 9.05 0.60
C PHE A 20 -16.05 9.86 1.65
N GLU A 21 -16.75 10.31 2.67
CA GLU A 21 -16.17 11.10 3.75
C GLU A 21 -16.03 10.23 5.01
N VAL A 22 -14.89 10.40 5.70
CA VAL A 22 -14.66 9.79 7.01
C VAL A 22 -14.95 10.86 8.06
N PRO A 23 -15.89 10.62 9.01
CA PRO A 23 -16.21 11.59 10.03
C PRO A 23 -14.97 12.05 10.79
N ALA A 24 -14.85 13.36 11.05
CA ALA A 24 -13.67 13.94 11.70
C ALA A 24 -13.35 13.30 13.06
N GLU A 25 -14.39 12.94 13.83
CA GLU A 25 -14.24 12.24 15.10
C GLU A 25 -13.57 10.87 14.92
N LEU A 26 -13.94 10.12 13.88
CA LEU A 26 -13.34 8.82 13.58
C LEU A 26 -11.87 8.97 13.18
N THR A 27 -11.56 9.96 12.34
CA THR A 27 -10.18 10.27 11.95
C THR A 27 -9.33 10.68 13.14
N ALA A 28 -9.88 11.48 14.06
CA ALA A 28 -9.19 11.90 15.29
C ALA A 28 -8.89 10.69 16.19
N ARG A 29 -9.87 9.81 16.40
CA ARG A 29 -9.69 8.59 17.19
C ARG A 29 -8.67 7.64 16.58
N LEU A 30 -8.71 7.44 15.26
CA LEU A 30 -7.73 6.60 14.56
C LEU A 30 -6.31 7.18 14.66
N THR A 31 -6.19 8.51 14.56
CA THR A 31 -4.91 9.21 14.74
C THR A 31 -4.36 9.06 16.15
N ALA A 32 -5.21 9.13 17.18
CA ALA A 32 -4.80 8.91 18.56
C ALA A 32 -4.25 7.50 18.76
N VAL A 33 -4.98 6.47 18.30
CA VAL A 33 -4.52 5.07 18.35
C VAL A 33 -3.19 4.88 17.61
N ALA A 34 -3.03 5.51 16.45
CA ALA A 34 -1.78 5.44 15.70
C ALA A 34 -0.61 6.04 16.51
N ARG A 35 -0.82 7.20 17.12
CA ARG A 35 0.19 7.91 17.92
C ARG A 35 0.59 7.13 19.16
N GLU A 36 -0.34 6.48 19.84
CA GLU A 36 -0.05 5.61 21.00
C GLU A 36 0.94 4.50 20.64
N GLY A 37 0.84 3.95 19.42
CA GLY A 37 1.78 2.96 18.87
C GLY A 37 3.01 3.54 18.15
N GLY A 38 3.23 4.85 18.20
CA GLY A 38 4.32 5.54 17.50
C GLY A 38 4.23 5.47 15.97
N ALA A 39 3.03 5.26 15.43
CA ALA A 39 2.73 5.15 14.00
C ALA A 39 2.05 6.42 13.46
N SER A 40 2.14 6.65 12.16
CA SER A 40 1.41 7.71 11.48
C SER A 40 -0.03 7.29 11.13
N LEU A 41 -0.89 8.25 10.83
CA LEU A 41 -2.24 7.96 10.31
C LEU A 41 -2.17 7.14 9.01
N PHE A 42 -1.20 7.42 8.14
CA PHE A 42 -0.94 6.63 6.93
C PHE A 42 -0.66 5.15 7.24
N MET A 43 0.17 4.86 8.25
CA MET A 43 0.45 3.48 8.68
C MET A 43 -0.80 2.80 9.23
N ALA A 44 -1.65 3.54 9.97
CA ALA A 44 -2.92 3.01 10.46
C ALA A 44 -3.89 2.71 9.30
N LEU A 45 -4.01 3.60 8.32
CA LEU A 45 -4.83 3.37 7.12
C LEU A 45 -4.30 2.22 6.26
N THR A 46 -2.98 2.07 6.16
CA THR A 46 -2.32 0.92 5.52
C THR A 46 -2.75 -0.38 6.20
N ALA A 47 -2.66 -0.43 7.54
CA ALA A 47 -3.07 -1.59 8.33
C ALA A 47 -4.55 -1.93 8.13
N VAL A 48 -5.44 -0.92 8.24
CA VAL A 48 -6.89 -1.09 8.04
C VAL A 48 -7.19 -1.60 6.63
N THR A 49 -6.54 -1.04 5.61
CA THR A 49 -6.74 -1.46 4.22
C THR A 49 -6.31 -2.90 3.99
N GLN A 50 -5.16 -3.32 4.53
CA GLN A 50 -4.70 -4.70 4.44
C GLN A 50 -5.63 -5.68 5.16
N LEU A 51 -6.18 -5.30 6.33
CA LEU A 51 -7.18 -6.09 7.05
C LEU A 51 -8.47 -6.25 6.25
N VAL A 52 -8.98 -5.16 5.67
CA VAL A 52 -10.17 -5.17 4.82
C VAL A 52 -9.98 -6.05 3.60
N LEU A 53 -8.84 -5.91 2.90
CA LEU A 53 -8.49 -6.75 1.76
C LEU A 53 -8.33 -8.23 2.16
N SER A 54 -7.70 -8.51 3.29
CA SER A 54 -7.59 -9.87 3.84
C SER A 54 -8.96 -10.51 4.03
N ARG A 55 -9.90 -9.79 4.66
CA ARG A 55 -11.28 -10.27 4.86
C ARG A 55 -12.03 -10.50 3.56
N TYR A 56 -11.97 -9.57 2.60
CA TYR A 56 -12.66 -9.73 1.32
C TYR A 56 -12.06 -10.82 0.43
N THR A 57 -10.75 -11.07 0.54
CA THR A 57 -10.08 -12.08 -0.30
C THR A 57 -9.98 -13.44 0.35
N GLY A 58 -10.15 -13.55 1.66
CA GLY A 58 -9.80 -14.73 2.45
C GLY A 58 -8.28 -15.02 2.48
N ARG A 59 -7.44 -14.11 1.96
CA ARG A 59 -5.99 -14.29 1.93
C ARG A 59 -5.34 -13.61 3.12
N ARG A 60 -4.35 -14.29 3.69
CA ARG A 60 -3.56 -13.76 4.82
C ARG A 60 -2.32 -13.00 4.38
N ASP A 61 -1.88 -13.14 3.14
CA ASP A 61 -0.68 -12.46 2.64
C ASP A 61 -1.11 -11.37 1.66
N ILE A 62 -0.95 -10.11 2.07
CA ILE A 62 -1.49 -8.95 1.36
C ILE A 62 -0.35 -8.01 1.00
N ALA A 63 -0.20 -7.76 -0.30
CA ALA A 63 0.67 -6.71 -0.84
C ALA A 63 -0.17 -5.48 -1.20
N LEU A 64 0.12 -4.35 -0.58
CA LEU A 64 -0.47 -3.05 -0.86
C LEU A 64 0.63 -2.14 -1.41
N GLY A 65 0.38 -1.43 -2.51
CA GLY A 65 1.35 -0.45 -3.00
C GLY A 65 1.09 0.94 -2.42
N THR A 66 2.14 1.76 -2.37
CA THR A 66 2.06 3.20 -2.11
C THR A 66 2.97 3.94 -3.07
N VAL A 67 2.71 5.23 -3.28
CA VAL A 67 3.53 6.08 -4.14
C VAL A 67 4.34 7.05 -3.27
N VAL A 68 5.62 7.21 -3.58
CA VAL A 68 6.50 8.22 -2.99
C VAL A 68 6.96 9.20 -4.07
N SER A 69 7.26 10.44 -3.69
CA SER A 69 7.64 11.50 -4.63
C SER A 69 8.99 11.25 -5.31
N GLY A 70 9.88 10.47 -4.68
CA GLY A 70 11.26 10.24 -5.12
C GLY A 70 12.12 11.51 -5.13
N ARG A 71 11.74 12.53 -4.36
CA ARG A 71 12.44 13.83 -4.23
C ARG A 71 13.12 13.97 -2.87
N GLU A 72 13.81 12.93 -2.42
CA GLU A 72 14.49 12.90 -1.11
C GLU A 72 15.76 13.77 -1.09
N ARG A 73 16.25 14.16 -2.27
CA ARG A 73 17.43 15.01 -2.45
C ARG A 73 17.00 16.45 -2.75
N PRO A 74 17.52 17.45 -2.00
CA PRO A 74 17.18 18.86 -2.21
C PRO A 74 17.39 19.33 -3.66
N GLU A 75 18.37 18.77 -4.35
CA GLU A 75 18.70 19.11 -5.74
C GLU A 75 17.61 18.70 -6.75
N LEU A 76 16.69 17.82 -6.35
CA LEU A 76 15.61 17.30 -7.20
C LEU A 76 14.27 17.99 -6.95
N GLU A 77 14.18 18.87 -5.94
CA GLU A 77 12.92 19.50 -5.53
C GLU A 77 12.33 20.39 -6.64
N ASP A 78 13.16 21.12 -7.37
CA ASP A 78 12.73 22.07 -8.41
C ASP A 78 12.80 21.51 -9.84
N LEU A 79 13.16 20.23 -10.00
CA LEU A 79 13.27 19.62 -11.32
C LEU A 79 11.91 19.16 -11.87
N VAL A 80 11.68 19.47 -13.15
CA VAL A 80 10.56 18.94 -13.92
C VAL A 80 10.95 17.54 -14.43
N GLY A 81 10.28 16.51 -13.93
CA GLY A 81 10.52 15.11 -14.29
C GLY A 81 9.63 14.13 -13.53
N PHE A 82 9.57 12.89 -14.00
CA PHE A 82 8.81 11.81 -13.37
C PHE A 82 9.69 11.08 -12.35
N PHE A 83 9.59 11.50 -11.09
CA PHE A 83 10.39 10.97 -9.97
C PHE A 83 9.60 10.02 -9.06
N VAL A 84 8.29 9.86 -9.30
CA VAL A 84 7.46 9.04 -8.42
C VAL A 84 7.89 7.57 -8.49
N ASN A 85 8.01 6.94 -7.33
CA ASN A 85 8.32 5.52 -7.22
C ASN A 85 7.20 4.79 -6.48
N THR A 86 7.03 3.51 -6.78
CA THR A 86 6.04 2.65 -6.11
C THR A 86 6.73 1.73 -5.12
N LEU A 87 6.28 1.76 -3.87
CA LEU A 87 6.76 0.85 -2.82
C LEU A 87 5.72 -0.24 -2.55
N VAL A 88 6.19 -1.46 -2.30
CA VAL A 88 5.33 -2.61 -1.99
C VAL A 88 5.36 -2.88 -0.49
N LEU A 89 4.21 -2.68 0.15
CA LEU A 89 3.99 -2.92 1.58
C LEU A 89 3.28 -4.28 1.73
N ARG A 90 4.08 -5.34 1.89
CA ARG A 90 3.56 -6.71 2.07
C ARG A 90 3.47 -7.05 3.55
N GLN A 91 2.33 -7.55 3.99
CA GLN A 91 2.10 -7.99 5.37
C GLN A 91 1.36 -9.32 5.42
N ARG A 92 1.66 -10.11 6.45
CA ARG A 92 0.88 -11.30 6.79
C ARG A 92 -0.14 -10.93 7.89
N VAL A 93 -1.41 -10.99 7.54
CA VAL A 93 -2.54 -10.76 8.43
C VAL A 93 -2.88 -12.04 9.19
N GLU A 94 -2.79 -11.98 10.52
CA GLU A 94 -3.14 -13.08 11.41
C GLU A 94 -4.28 -12.68 12.36
N GLU A 95 -5.38 -13.43 12.34
CA GLU A 95 -6.59 -13.11 13.12
C GLU A 95 -6.39 -13.09 14.65
N ARG A 96 -5.39 -13.83 15.13
CA ARG A 96 -5.02 -13.91 16.55
C ARG A 96 -4.19 -12.71 17.04
N VAL A 97 -3.70 -11.88 16.14
CA VAL A 97 -2.85 -10.72 16.46
C VAL A 97 -3.76 -9.53 16.74
N SER A 98 -3.55 -8.84 17.87
CA SER A 98 -4.30 -7.63 18.18
C SER A 98 -4.00 -6.53 17.16
N PHE A 99 -4.93 -5.59 16.99
CA PHE A 99 -4.71 -4.48 16.06
C PHE A 99 -3.44 -3.67 16.39
N ASP A 100 -3.15 -3.41 17.67
CA ASP A 100 -1.92 -2.73 18.09
C ASP A 100 -0.65 -3.47 17.63
N ALA A 101 -0.61 -4.78 17.85
CA ALA A 101 0.54 -5.59 17.47
C ALA A 101 0.71 -5.63 15.95
N PHE A 102 -0.40 -5.72 15.21
CA PHE A 102 -0.39 -5.66 13.75
C PHE A 102 0.04 -4.27 13.25
N LEU A 103 -0.41 -3.18 13.87
CA LEU A 103 0.00 -1.83 13.53
C LEU A 103 1.51 -1.62 13.73
N ARG A 104 2.09 -2.20 14.78
CA ARG A 104 3.55 -2.19 14.99
C ARG A 104 4.32 -2.94 13.90
N GLN A 105 3.78 -4.05 13.40
CA GLN A 105 4.37 -4.78 12.26
C GLN A 105 4.30 -3.94 10.98
N VAL A 106 3.13 -3.37 10.68
CA VAL A 106 2.93 -2.47 9.53
C VAL A 106 3.88 -1.28 9.60
N ARG A 107 4.00 -0.63 10.77
CA ARG A 107 4.94 0.47 10.99
C ARG A 107 6.37 0.07 10.66
N ALA A 108 6.85 -1.07 11.16
CA ALA A 108 8.21 -1.55 10.89
C ALA A 108 8.45 -1.71 9.39
N THR A 109 7.52 -2.36 8.67
CA THR A 109 7.63 -2.56 7.23
C THR A 109 7.52 -1.27 6.42
N VAL A 110 6.67 -0.33 6.81
CA VAL A 110 6.58 0.98 6.14
C VAL A 110 7.90 1.74 6.29
N LEU A 111 8.47 1.77 7.50
CA LEU A 111 9.76 2.44 7.73
C LEU A 111 10.89 1.78 6.95
N GLU A 112 10.94 0.45 6.91
CA GLU A 112 11.94 -0.31 6.15
C GLU A 112 11.79 -0.08 4.63
N ALA A 113 10.55 -0.06 4.12
CA ALA A 113 10.29 0.23 2.72
C ALA A 113 10.72 1.66 2.36
N PHE A 114 10.45 2.64 3.22
CA PHE A 114 10.83 4.04 3.01
C PHE A 114 12.35 4.22 3.07
N ALA A 115 13.05 3.48 3.93
CA ALA A 115 14.51 3.48 3.97
C ALA A 115 15.16 2.97 2.66
N HIS A 116 14.42 2.23 1.82
CA HIS A 116 14.88 1.69 0.54
C HIS A 116 14.12 2.26 -0.67
N GLN A 117 13.47 3.42 -0.50
CA GLN A 117 12.57 3.97 -1.52
C GLN A 117 13.25 4.39 -2.83
N GLU A 118 14.58 4.47 -2.83
CA GLU A 118 15.41 4.76 -4.01
C GLU A 118 15.50 3.57 -4.98
N ALA A 119 15.13 2.36 -4.53
CA ALA A 119 15.11 1.18 -5.38
C ALA A 119 13.98 1.29 -6.43
N PRO A 120 14.27 1.33 -7.74
CA PRO A 120 13.22 1.47 -8.75
C PRO A 120 12.29 0.26 -8.73
N PHE A 121 10.97 0.50 -8.77
CA PHE A 121 9.96 -0.56 -8.74
C PHE A 121 10.22 -1.67 -9.76
N ASP A 122 10.60 -1.32 -11.00
CA ASP A 122 10.88 -2.31 -12.06
C ASP A 122 12.05 -3.23 -11.71
N ARG A 123 13.04 -2.73 -10.98
CA ARG A 123 14.17 -3.54 -10.49
C ARG A 123 13.74 -4.50 -9.39
N VAL A 124 12.80 -4.08 -8.54
CA VAL A 124 12.20 -4.97 -7.54
C VAL A 124 11.40 -6.08 -8.22
N VAL A 125 10.61 -5.76 -9.24
CA VAL A 125 9.85 -6.74 -10.04
C VAL A 125 10.80 -7.76 -10.69
N GLU A 126 11.89 -7.28 -11.30
CA GLU A 126 12.93 -8.11 -11.91
C GLU A 126 13.60 -9.03 -10.88
N ALA A 127 14.04 -8.48 -9.75
CA ALA A 127 14.75 -9.22 -8.71
C ALA A 127 13.89 -10.28 -8.01
N VAL A 128 12.58 -10.04 -7.85
CA VAL A 128 11.63 -11.01 -7.28
C VAL A 128 11.26 -12.09 -8.30
N GLY A 129 11.53 -11.87 -9.60
CA GLY A 129 11.18 -12.81 -10.66
C GLY A 129 9.67 -12.95 -10.83
N ALA A 130 8.91 -11.86 -10.66
CA ALA A 130 7.45 -11.90 -10.74
C ALA A 130 6.96 -12.27 -12.15
N ASP A 131 5.98 -13.17 -12.22
CA ASP A 131 5.38 -13.58 -13.49
C ASP A 131 4.80 -12.39 -14.25
N ARG A 132 5.04 -12.37 -15.56
CA ARG A 132 4.46 -11.37 -16.45
C ARG A 132 3.03 -11.77 -16.82
N ASP A 133 2.06 -11.10 -16.22
CA ASP A 133 0.64 -11.22 -16.54
C ASP A 133 0.12 -9.89 -17.13
N PRO A 134 -0.21 -9.83 -18.44
CA PRO A 134 -0.69 -8.60 -19.07
C PRO A 134 -2.05 -8.11 -18.52
N SER A 135 -2.76 -8.95 -17.77
CA SER A 135 -4.01 -8.59 -17.10
C SER A 135 -3.80 -7.93 -15.73
N ARG A 136 -2.55 -7.85 -15.22
CA ARG A 136 -2.23 -7.38 -13.86
C ARG A 136 -1.04 -6.44 -13.82
N SER A 137 -1.04 -5.57 -12.81
CA SER A 137 0.20 -4.92 -12.39
C SER A 137 1.03 -5.93 -11.60
N PRO A 138 2.35 -6.03 -11.84
CA PRO A 138 3.22 -6.92 -11.07
C PRO A 138 3.22 -6.52 -9.59
N LEU A 139 3.38 -7.49 -8.70
CA LEU A 139 3.48 -7.36 -7.23
C LEU A 139 2.24 -6.78 -6.50
N VAL A 140 1.65 -5.68 -6.97
CA VAL A 140 0.55 -4.97 -6.31
C VAL A 140 -0.58 -4.66 -7.29
N GLN A 141 -1.83 -4.82 -6.84
CA GLN A 141 -3.02 -4.47 -7.63
C GLN A 141 -3.99 -3.54 -6.87
N ALA A 142 -3.60 -3.10 -5.67
CA ALA A 142 -4.28 -2.09 -4.89
C ALA A 142 -3.22 -1.10 -4.39
N LEU A 143 -3.57 0.18 -4.41
CA LEU A 143 -2.71 1.27 -3.93
C LEU A 143 -3.42 2.03 -2.82
N LEU A 144 -2.66 2.49 -1.84
CA LEU A 144 -3.04 3.56 -0.93
C LEU A 144 -2.11 4.75 -1.23
N VAL A 145 -2.70 5.92 -1.47
CA VAL A 145 -2.00 7.16 -1.84
C VAL A 145 -2.43 8.30 -0.93
#